data_AF-A0A1X2IC29-F1
#
_entry.id   AF-A0A1X2IC29-F1
#
_cell.length_a   1.000
_cell.length_b   1.000
_cell.length_c   1.000
_cell.angle_alpha   90.00
_cell.angle_beta   90.00
_cell.angle_gamma   90.00
#
_symmetry.space_group_name_H-M   'P 1'
#
loop_
_entity.id
_entity.type
_entity.pdbx_description
1 polymer ?
#
loop_
_entity_poly.entity_id
_entity_poly.type
_entity_poly.pdbx_seq_one_letter_code
_entity_poly.pdbx_strand_id
1 'polypeptide(L)'
;MDVKNDVDRLEISSYEEVRRQKMLENQKLLEELGLAKNMGPTSALLRDLPPPPKIFPAVKRSAPKYNGSKANKKVALMTTGRSSRRLKGEAPDDTVDLDEFLDQQDRIQQNYNREKLEKLRELQKQEDHMPMNIEGPFTLASIGTTVWDLGKIYTGEHRRKYWSRSGCKYFHPYPIGYRATKSHFGNQYTMTISEGEEGPFNSSEVFTGLTPTAPWTTACLKSKSQGTRVSGPLFYGFSDLITVRLIEGLENYDKADDPKDSETSNTRTSSRLKEKSSDE
;
A
#
# COMPACT_ATOMS: atom_id res chain seq x y z
N MET A 1 25.12 -20.82 -13.40
CA MET A 1 24.31 -21.72 -14.24
C MET A 1 23.36 -20.82 -15.03
N ASP A 2 23.42 -20.89 -16.36
CA ASP A 2 22.75 -19.94 -17.25
C ASP A 2 21.28 -20.35 -17.48
N VAL A 3 20.40 -19.98 -16.55
CA VAL A 3 18.97 -20.34 -16.54
C VAL A 3 18.24 -19.92 -17.84
N LYS A 4 18.73 -18.88 -18.51
CA LYS A 4 18.19 -18.43 -19.81
C LYS A 4 18.36 -19.46 -20.93
N ASN A 5 19.47 -20.19 -20.95
CA ASN A 5 19.74 -21.17 -22.00
C ASN A 5 18.93 -22.47 -21.83
N ASP A 6 18.45 -22.74 -20.61
CA ASP A 6 17.65 -23.93 -20.31
C ASP A 6 16.16 -23.74 -20.67
N VAL A 7 15.63 -22.52 -20.60
CA VAL A 7 14.23 -22.22 -20.99
C VAL A 7 14.01 -22.37 -22.50
N ASP A 8 15.01 -22.04 -23.32
CA ASP A 8 14.90 -22.08 -24.79
C ASP A 8 15.06 -23.49 -25.39
N ARG A 9 15.42 -24.50 -24.58
CA ARG A 9 15.69 -25.89 -25.04
C ARG A 9 14.60 -26.91 -24.71
N LEU A 10 13.52 -26.49 -24.06
CA LEU A 10 12.51 -27.42 -23.55
C LEU A 10 11.38 -27.63 -24.56
N GLU A 11 11.08 -28.90 -24.82
CA GLU A 11 9.93 -29.32 -25.62
C GLU A 11 8.62 -28.82 -24.98
N ILE A 12 7.68 -28.39 -25.82
CA ILE A 12 6.40 -27.81 -25.39
C ILE A 12 5.63 -28.89 -24.61
N SER A 13 5.37 -28.64 -23.32
CA SER A 13 4.60 -29.55 -22.46
C SER A 13 3.23 -29.86 -23.08
N SER A 14 2.77 -31.11 -22.93
CA SER A 14 1.47 -31.58 -23.44
C SER A 14 0.30 -30.71 -22.97
N TYR A 15 0.44 -30.07 -21.80
CA TYR A 15 -0.52 -29.09 -21.31
C TYR A 15 -0.60 -27.82 -22.17
N GLU A 16 0.55 -27.26 -22.56
CA GLU A 16 0.61 -26.06 -23.42
C GLU A 16 0.13 -26.36 -24.85
N GLU A 17 0.30 -27.59 -25.33
CA GLU A 17 -0.28 -28.02 -26.61
C GLU A 17 -1.81 -28.01 -26.58
N VAL A 18 -2.41 -28.62 -25.56
CA VAL A 18 -3.86 -28.62 -25.35
C VAL A 18 -4.39 -27.19 -25.18
N ARG A 19 -3.66 -26.35 -24.44
CA ARG A 19 -4.01 -24.94 -24.26
C ARG A 19 -3.98 -24.19 -25.58
N ARG A 20 -2.95 -24.39 -26.41
CA ARG A 20 -2.82 -23.78 -27.73
C ARG A 20 -3.95 -24.21 -28.67
N GLN A 21 -4.31 -25.49 -28.65
CA GLN A 21 -5.44 -26.00 -29.43
C GLN A 21 -6.75 -25.32 -29.04
N LYS A 22 -7.04 -25.20 -27.74
CA LYS A 22 -8.22 -24.48 -27.24
C LYS A 22 -8.22 -22.99 -27.61
N MET A 23 -7.07 -22.33 -27.62
CA MET A 23 -6.97 -20.93 -28.08
C MET A 23 -7.31 -20.81 -29.57
N LEU A 24 -6.84 -21.74 -30.40
CA LEU A 24 -7.13 -21.75 -31.84
C LEU A 24 -8.61 -22.05 -32.12
N GLU A 25 -9.22 -22.99 -31.39
CA GLU A 25 -10.65 -23.27 -31.48
C GLU A 25 -11.48 -22.04 -31.10
N ASN A 26 -11.15 -21.37 -30.01
CA ASN A 26 -11.81 -20.14 -29.59
C ASN A 26 -11.63 -19.00 -30.60
N GLN A 27 -10.44 -18.89 -31.21
CA GLN A 27 -10.17 -17.89 -32.23
C GLN A 27 -11.04 -18.14 -33.48
N LYS A 28 -11.12 -19.40 -33.92
CA LYS A 28 -11.99 -19.80 -35.03
C LYS A 28 -13.46 -19.55 -34.74
N LEU A 29 -13.91 -19.85 -33.51
CA LEU A 29 -15.28 -19.56 -33.07
C LEU A 29 -15.58 -18.05 -33.12
N LEU A 30 -14.62 -17.21 -32.71
CA LEU A 30 -14.75 -15.75 -32.80
C LEU A 30 -14.76 -15.24 -34.25
N GLU A 31 -14.07 -15.91 -35.17
CA GLU A 31 -14.12 -15.62 -36.60
C GLU A 31 -15.47 -16.01 -37.21
N GLU A 32 -15.98 -17.20 -36.89
CA GLU A 32 -17.31 -17.67 -37.33
C GLU A 32 -18.44 -16.77 -36.81
N LEU A 33 -18.31 -16.25 -35.59
CA LEU A 33 -19.24 -15.27 -35.01
C LEU A 33 -19.04 -13.83 -35.53
N GLY A 34 -18.07 -13.60 -36.42
CA GLY A 34 -17.79 -12.29 -37.02
C GLY A 34 -17.15 -11.27 -36.08
N LEU A 35 -16.67 -11.68 -34.91
CA LEU A 35 -16.09 -10.81 -33.88
C LEU A 35 -14.58 -10.57 -34.09
N ALA A 36 -13.89 -11.42 -34.87
CA ALA A 36 -12.43 -11.38 -35.02
C ALA A 36 -11.92 -10.63 -36.26
N LYS A 37 -12.77 -9.93 -37.02
CA LYS A 37 -12.42 -9.39 -38.35
C LYS A 37 -11.31 -8.33 -38.41
N ASN A 38 -10.59 -8.01 -37.33
CA ASN A 38 -9.57 -6.94 -37.29
C ASN A 38 -8.39 -7.18 -36.32
N MET A 39 -7.82 -8.39 -36.25
CA MET A 39 -6.60 -8.62 -35.46
C MET A 39 -5.50 -9.33 -36.28
N GLY A 40 -5.07 -8.68 -37.37
CA GLY A 40 -3.78 -8.93 -38.02
C GLY A 40 -2.76 -7.86 -37.61
N PRO A 41 -1.46 -8.18 -37.53
CA PRO A 41 -0.43 -7.35 -36.89
C PRO A 41 0.11 -6.29 -37.85
N THR A 42 -0.77 -5.40 -38.34
CA THR A 42 -0.49 -4.15 -39.08
C THR A 42 -1.82 -3.67 -39.67
N SER A 43 -2.82 -3.39 -38.82
CA SER A 43 -4.08 -2.86 -39.36
C SER A 43 -3.92 -1.37 -39.70
N ALA A 44 -4.07 -1.10 -41.00
CA ALA A 44 -3.96 0.19 -41.66
C ALA A 44 -5.05 1.20 -41.26
N LEU A 45 -5.71 1.03 -40.11
CA LEU A 45 -6.71 1.96 -39.57
C LEU A 45 -6.11 3.04 -38.65
N LEU A 46 -4.80 3.00 -38.40
CA LEU A 46 -4.09 4.03 -37.62
C LEU A 46 -3.51 5.18 -38.47
N ARG A 47 -3.62 5.13 -39.81
CA ARG A 47 -3.04 6.18 -40.68
C ARG A 47 -3.96 7.37 -40.96
N ASP A 48 -5.28 7.22 -40.77
CA ASP A 48 -6.27 8.27 -41.07
C ASP A 48 -6.93 8.89 -39.83
N LEU A 49 -6.40 8.61 -38.63
CA LEU A 49 -6.79 9.36 -37.45
C LEU A 49 -6.07 10.72 -37.48
N PRO A 50 -6.79 11.86 -37.43
CA PRO A 50 -6.15 13.16 -37.31
C PRO A 50 -5.26 13.16 -36.06
N PRO A 51 -4.06 13.79 -36.13
CA PRO A 51 -3.17 13.84 -34.98
C PRO A 51 -3.92 14.42 -33.78
N PRO A 52 -3.68 13.88 -32.56
CA PRO A 52 -4.37 14.36 -31.38
C PRO A 52 -4.14 15.87 -31.22
N PRO A 53 -5.19 16.66 -30.95
CA PRO A 53 -5.02 18.09 -30.76
C PRO A 53 -4.05 18.34 -29.60
N LYS A 54 -3.15 19.31 -29.80
CA LYS A 54 -2.19 19.77 -28.78
C LYS A 54 -2.94 19.98 -27.46
N ILE A 55 -2.43 19.36 -26.41
CA ILE A 55 -3.00 19.39 -25.05
C ILE A 55 -3.04 20.85 -24.59
N PHE A 56 -4.21 21.48 -24.67
CA PHE A 56 -4.51 22.71 -23.94
C PHE A 56 -4.76 22.36 -22.46
N PRO A 57 -4.46 23.26 -21.51
CA PRO A 57 -4.64 22.99 -20.09
C PRO A 57 -6.09 22.57 -19.79
N ALA A 58 -6.22 21.51 -18.99
CA ALA A 58 -7.46 20.80 -18.72
C ALA A 58 -8.60 21.71 -18.27
N VAL A 59 -9.57 21.93 -19.16
CA VAL A 59 -10.87 22.50 -18.80
C VAL A 59 -11.59 21.50 -17.90
N LYS A 60 -11.90 21.91 -16.67
CA LYS A 60 -12.58 21.12 -15.64
C LYS A 60 -13.94 20.64 -16.15
N ARG A 61 -14.04 19.38 -16.58
CA ARG A 61 -15.34 18.74 -16.83
C ARG A 61 -15.91 18.30 -15.47
N SER A 62 -17.05 18.89 -15.09
CA SER A 62 -17.79 18.48 -13.90
C SER A 62 -18.28 17.05 -14.06
N ALA A 63 -17.96 16.17 -13.11
CA ALA A 63 -18.46 14.80 -13.09
C ALA A 63 -20.00 14.76 -13.05
N PRO A 64 -20.65 13.79 -13.72
CA PRO A 64 -22.09 13.63 -13.65
C PRO A 64 -22.49 13.21 -12.22
N LYS A 65 -23.48 13.91 -11.65
CA LYS A 65 -24.04 13.58 -10.35
C LYS A 65 -24.79 12.26 -10.43
N TYR A 66 -24.32 11.27 -9.68
CA TYR A 66 -25.03 10.01 -9.45
C TYR A 66 -26.26 10.28 -8.57
N ASN A 67 -27.44 10.34 -9.18
CA ASN A 67 -28.70 10.33 -8.47
C ASN A 67 -29.10 8.87 -8.24
N GLY A 68 -28.99 8.41 -6.99
CA GLY A 68 -29.33 7.04 -6.60
C GLY A 68 -30.77 6.69 -6.99
N SER A 69 -30.94 5.74 -7.90
CA SER A 69 -32.25 5.21 -8.28
C SER A 69 -32.72 4.22 -7.22
N LYS A 70 -33.74 4.62 -6.46
CA LYS A 70 -34.63 3.69 -5.75
C LYS A 70 -35.34 2.80 -6.78
N ALA A 71 -34.86 1.58 -6.97
CA ALA A 71 -35.56 0.57 -7.76
C ALA A 71 -35.35 -0.81 -7.11
N ASN A 72 -36.12 -1.07 -6.06
CA ASN A 72 -36.39 -2.42 -5.58
C ASN A 72 -37.25 -3.13 -6.64
N LYS A 73 -36.62 -3.86 -7.56
CA LYS A 73 -37.28 -4.91 -8.33
C LYS A 73 -36.55 -6.22 -8.05
N LYS A 74 -37.22 -7.08 -7.28
CA LYS A 74 -36.84 -8.47 -7.05
C LYS A 74 -36.82 -9.18 -8.40
N VAL A 75 -35.63 -9.42 -8.94
CA VAL A 75 -35.41 -10.45 -9.96
C VAL A 75 -35.05 -11.72 -9.18
N ALA A 76 -36.02 -12.61 -9.03
CA ALA A 76 -35.78 -13.94 -8.48
C ALA A 76 -34.99 -14.75 -9.52
N LEU A 77 -33.66 -14.72 -9.44
CA LEU A 77 -32.84 -15.73 -10.09
C LEU A 77 -32.96 -17.02 -9.26
N MET A 78 -33.49 -18.07 -9.88
CA MET A 78 -33.35 -19.43 -9.36
C MET A 78 -31.87 -19.81 -9.42
N THR A 79 -31.13 -19.56 -8.35
CA THR A 79 -29.77 -20.08 -8.18
C THR A 79 -29.86 -21.47 -7.58
N THR A 80 -29.45 -22.48 -8.34
CA THR A 80 -29.13 -23.79 -7.81
C THR A 80 -28.15 -23.63 -6.64
N GLY A 81 -28.50 -24.21 -5.49
CA GLY A 81 -27.83 -23.97 -4.22
C GLY A 81 -26.42 -24.54 -4.17
N ARG A 82 -25.44 -23.82 -4.73
CA ARG A 82 -24.04 -24.00 -4.37
C ARG A 82 -23.70 -23.01 -3.25
N SER A 83 -24.08 -23.35 -2.03
CA SER A 83 -23.61 -22.62 -0.85
C SER A 83 -22.08 -22.70 -0.82
N SER A 84 -21.41 -21.56 -0.97
CA SER A 84 -19.94 -21.52 -0.97
C SER A 84 -19.43 -21.83 0.44
N ARG A 85 -18.41 -22.68 0.58
CA ARG A 85 -17.77 -23.04 1.87
C ARG A 85 -17.32 -21.82 2.69
N ARG A 86 -16.95 -20.72 2.02
CA ARG A 86 -16.64 -19.42 2.65
C ARG A 86 -17.76 -18.84 3.50
N LEU A 87 -19.03 -19.09 3.15
CA LEU A 87 -20.19 -18.63 3.92
C LEU A 87 -20.44 -19.49 5.17
N LYS A 88 -19.85 -20.70 5.25
CA LYS A 88 -19.94 -21.61 6.41
C LYS A 88 -18.82 -21.42 7.43
N GLY A 89 -17.87 -20.51 7.20
CA GLY A 89 -16.75 -20.29 8.13
C GLY A 89 -15.73 -21.43 8.17
N GLU A 90 -15.78 -22.37 7.22
CA GLU A 90 -14.73 -23.37 7.03
C GLU A 90 -13.48 -22.67 6.47
N ALA A 91 -12.39 -22.68 7.24
CA ALA A 91 -11.08 -22.30 6.72
C ALA A 91 -10.73 -23.23 5.54
N PRO A 92 -10.10 -22.71 4.47
CA PRO A 92 -9.56 -23.58 3.44
C PRO A 92 -8.58 -24.57 4.10
N ASP A 93 -8.67 -25.83 3.68
CA ASP A 93 -7.70 -26.87 4.05
C ASP A 93 -6.36 -26.49 3.40
N ASP A 94 -5.50 -25.78 4.14
CA ASP A 94 -4.18 -25.31 3.70
C ASP A 94 -3.12 -26.43 3.81
N THR A 95 -3.50 -27.68 3.53
CA THR A 95 -2.57 -28.83 3.56
C THR A 95 -2.59 -29.62 2.26
N VAL A 96 -2.80 -28.95 1.13
CA VAL A 96 -2.33 -29.49 -0.14
C VAL A 96 -1.01 -28.80 -0.41
N ASP A 97 0.10 -29.51 -0.18
CA ASP A 97 1.42 -29.10 -0.62
C ASP A 97 1.38 -28.97 -2.15
N LEU A 98 1.06 -27.76 -2.62
CA LEU A 98 1.00 -27.40 -4.03
C LEU A 98 2.34 -27.63 -4.73
N ASP A 99 3.43 -27.74 -3.96
CA ASP A 99 4.75 -28.13 -4.44
C ASP A 99 4.76 -29.52 -5.12
N GLU A 100 3.88 -30.44 -4.73
CA GLU A 100 3.81 -31.79 -5.33
C GLU A 100 3.09 -31.80 -6.70
N PHE A 101 2.30 -30.77 -7.00
CA PHE A 101 1.53 -30.64 -8.25
C PHE A 101 2.17 -29.71 -9.29
N LEU A 102 3.23 -28.98 -8.92
CA LEU A 102 3.94 -28.09 -9.84
C LEU A 102 4.92 -28.90 -10.69
N ASP A 103 4.68 -28.89 -12.00
CA ASP A 103 5.60 -29.45 -12.98
C ASP A 103 6.96 -28.71 -12.92
N GLN A 104 8.03 -29.36 -13.36
CA GLN A 104 9.39 -28.78 -13.33
C GLN A 104 9.45 -27.42 -14.02
N GLN A 105 8.63 -27.24 -15.07
CA GLN A 105 8.49 -25.99 -15.82
C GLN A 105 7.92 -24.84 -14.98
N ASP A 106 6.91 -25.11 -14.15
CA ASP A 106 6.29 -24.08 -13.30
C ASP A 106 7.24 -23.64 -12.18
N ARG A 107 8.03 -24.58 -11.64
CA ARG A 107 9.06 -24.28 -10.63
C ARG A 107 10.13 -23.34 -11.19
N ILE A 108 10.58 -23.58 -12.43
CA ILE A 108 11.56 -22.72 -13.10
C ILE A 108 10.98 -21.31 -13.31
N GLN A 109 9.74 -21.21 -13.75
CA GLN A 109 9.08 -19.91 -14.00
C GLN A 109 8.86 -19.11 -12.71
N GLN A 110 8.49 -19.78 -11.61
CA GLN A 110 8.36 -19.13 -10.31
C GLN A 110 9.70 -18.60 -9.78
N ASN A 111 10.77 -19.39 -9.91
CA ASN A 111 12.11 -18.97 -9.52
C ASN A 111 12.60 -17.78 -10.35
N TYR A 112 12.38 -17.80 -11.67
CA TYR A 112 12.71 -16.68 -12.55
C TYR A 112 11.97 -15.39 -12.18
N ASN A 113 10.66 -15.50 -11.89
CA ASN A 113 9.87 -14.34 -11.47
C ASN A 113 10.32 -13.81 -10.09
N ARG A 114 10.69 -14.69 -9.17
CA ARG A 114 11.24 -14.33 -7.85
C ARG A 114 12.56 -13.57 -7.99
N GLU A 115 13.50 -14.11 -8.76
CA GLU A 115 14.80 -13.47 -9.02
C GLU A 115 14.64 -12.12 -9.73
N LYS A 116 13.71 -12.02 -10.69
CA LYS A 116 13.41 -10.76 -11.37
C LYS A 116 12.86 -9.71 -10.40
N LEU A 117 11.99 -10.10 -9.47
CA LEU A 117 11.43 -9.21 -8.45
C LEU A 117 12.51 -8.77 -7.45
N GLU A 118 13.40 -9.68 -7.05
CA GLU A 118 14.54 -9.37 -6.18
C GLU A 118 15.50 -8.37 -6.83
N LYS A 119 15.87 -8.58 -8.09
CA LYS A 119 16.70 -7.63 -8.85
C LYS A 119 16.04 -6.25 -8.98
N LEU A 120 14.73 -6.19 -9.22
CA LEU A 120 14.00 -4.92 -9.23
C LEU A 120 14.03 -4.22 -7.87
N ARG A 121 13.89 -4.97 -6.78
CA ARG A 121 14.02 -4.42 -5.42
C ARG A 121 15.44 -3.95 -5.12
N GLU A 122 16.46 -4.65 -5.59
CA GLU A 122 17.87 -4.26 -5.42
C GLU A 122 18.21 -2.99 -6.21
N LEU A 123 17.74 -2.88 -7.46
CA LEU A 123 17.88 -1.67 -8.27
C LEU A 123 17.16 -0.49 -7.60
N GLN A 124 15.97 -0.71 -7.06
CA GLN A 124 15.23 0.32 -6.33
C GLN A 124 15.99 0.77 -5.06
N LYS A 125 16.62 -0.16 -4.33
CA LYS A 125 17.51 0.17 -3.19
C LYS A 125 18.75 0.97 -3.60
N GLN A 126 19.27 0.77 -4.81
CA GLN A 126 20.43 1.53 -5.32
C GLN A 126 20.06 2.96 -5.75
N GLU A 127 18.84 3.19 -6.25
CA GLU A 127 18.37 4.55 -6.60
C GLU A 127 17.95 5.39 -5.38
N ASP A 128 17.73 4.77 -4.21
CA ASP A 128 17.47 5.45 -2.94
C ASP A 128 18.73 6.10 -2.33
N HIS A 129 19.69 6.59 -3.14
CA HIS A 129 20.76 7.46 -2.65
C HIS A 129 20.17 8.83 -2.30
N MET A 130 19.67 8.90 -1.07
CA MET A 130 19.16 10.10 -0.45
C MET A 130 20.29 11.03 -0.01
N PRO A 131 20.13 12.36 -0.11
CA PRO A 131 21.15 13.30 0.35
C PRO A 131 21.37 13.13 1.86
N MET A 132 22.62 12.92 2.28
CA MET A 132 22.94 12.69 3.71
C MET A 132 22.70 13.92 4.59
N ASN A 133 22.83 15.13 4.03
CA ASN A 133 22.72 16.38 4.79
C ASN A 133 21.69 17.30 4.13
N ILE A 134 20.46 17.26 4.64
CA ILE A 134 19.39 18.19 4.26
C ILE A 134 19.13 19.06 5.48
N GLU A 135 19.53 20.33 5.40
CA GLU A 135 19.25 21.32 6.43
C GLU A 135 17.98 22.11 6.05
N GLY A 136 17.18 22.46 7.08
CA GLY A 136 15.88 23.11 6.90
C GLY A 136 15.99 24.62 6.63
N PRO A 137 14.93 25.23 6.07
CA PRO A 137 13.65 24.62 5.70
C PRO A 137 13.67 23.90 4.33
N PHE A 138 12.94 22.79 4.21
CA PHE A 138 12.81 22.04 2.95
C PHE A 138 11.36 21.65 2.67
N THR A 139 11.02 21.52 1.39
CA THR A 139 9.67 21.14 0.95
C THR A 139 9.65 19.72 0.39
N LEU A 140 8.79 18.88 0.95
CA LEU A 140 8.54 17.53 0.47
C LEU A 140 7.70 17.60 -0.80
N ALA A 141 8.31 17.36 -1.97
CA ALA A 141 7.61 17.44 -3.25
C ALA A 141 6.44 16.45 -3.37
N SER A 142 6.55 15.28 -2.73
CA SER A 142 5.55 14.20 -2.74
C SER A 142 4.21 14.61 -2.11
N ILE A 143 4.26 15.45 -1.09
CA ILE A 143 3.11 15.78 -0.23
C ILE A 143 2.77 17.27 -0.30
N GLY A 144 3.73 18.14 -0.66
CA GLY A 144 3.58 19.59 -0.61
C GLY A 144 3.54 20.13 0.82
N THR A 145 4.27 19.50 1.74
CA THR A 145 4.47 19.97 3.12
C THR A 145 5.89 20.51 3.25
N THR A 146 6.03 21.71 3.81
CA THR A 146 7.34 22.33 4.08
C THR A 146 7.71 22.12 5.53
N VAL A 147 8.82 21.43 5.77
CA VAL A 147 9.35 21.17 7.10
C VAL A 147 10.32 22.29 7.45
N TRP A 148 10.08 22.94 8.58
CA TRP A 148 10.89 24.05 9.07
C TRP A 148 11.89 23.60 10.13
N ASP A 149 11.45 22.73 11.02
CA ASP A 149 12.25 22.22 12.12
C ASP A 149 11.84 20.77 12.39
N LEU A 150 12.83 19.92 12.61
CA LEU A 150 12.61 18.52 12.96
C LEU A 150 12.38 18.35 14.46
N GLY A 151 12.82 19.30 15.29
CA GLY A 151 12.71 19.20 16.75
C GLY A 151 13.71 18.21 17.35
N LYS A 152 13.35 17.64 18.50
CA LYS A 152 14.20 16.76 19.31
C LYS A 152 13.46 15.49 19.69
N ILE A 153 14.19 14.38 19.76
CA ILE A 153 13.66 13.11 20.22
C ILE A 153 13.35 13.17 21.73
N TYR A 154 12.18 12.69 22.11
CA TYR A 154 11.79 12.60 23.51
C TYR A 154 12.34 11.33 24.15
N THR A 155 13.07 11.49 25.26
CA THR A 155 13.71 10.39 26.00
C THR A 155 13.18 10.22 27.42
N GLY A 156 12.11 10.92 27.79
CA GLY A 156 11.55 10.91 29.15
C GLY A 156 10.66 9.69 29.44
N GLU A 157 9.88 9.78 30.52
CA GLU A 157 8.89 8.77 30.88
C GLU A 157 7.81 8.64 29.81
N HIS A 158 7.33 7.41 29.57
CA HIS A 158 6.37 7.10 28.50
C HIS A 158 6.86 7.39 27.07
N ARG A 159 8.17 7.36 26.80
CA ARG A 159 8.74 7.55 25.45
C ARG A 159 8.10 6.70 24.35
N ARG A 160 7.65 5.48 24.64
CA ARG A 160 6.90 4.64 23.69
C ARG A 160 5.60 5.27 23.16
N LYS A 161 4.94 6.13 23.94
CA LYS A 161 3.74 6.85 23.50
C LYS A 161 4.06 7.93 22.45
N TYR A 162 5.33 8.35 22.37
CA TYR A 162 5.84 9.23 21.34
C TYR A 162 6.19 8.51 20.04
N TRP A 163 5.90 7.21 19.92
CA TRP A 163 6.05 6.49 18.66
C TRP A 163 4.76 6.44 17.86
N SER A 164 4.91 6.49 16.53
CA SER A 164 3.85 6.13 15.60
C SER A 164 3.34 4.71 15.86
N ARG A 165 2.09 4.42 15.48
CA ARG A 165 1.52 3.08 15.67
C ARG A 165 2.02 2.13 14.58
N SER A 166 2.04 0.83 14.85
CA SER A 166 2.46 -0.21 13.88
C SER A 166 1.69 -0.22 12.55
N GLY A 167 0.52 0.43 12.48
CA GLY A 167 -0.26 0.57 11.23
C GLY A 167 0.13 1.76 10.36
N CYS A 168 1.12 2.55 10.76
CA CYS A 168 1.66 3.65 9.95
C CYS A 168 2.60 3.09 8.85
N LYS A 169 2.69 3.80 7.72
CA LYS A 169 3.54 3.40 6.58
C LYS A 169 5.01 3.22 7.00
N TYR A 170 5.47 4.10 7.87
CA TYR A 170 6.80 4.06 8.49
C TYR A 170 6.64 4.13 9.99
N PHE A 171 7.40 3.31 10.72
CA PHE A 171 7.46 3.34 12.17
C PHE A 171 8.56 4.32 12.61
N HIS A 172 8.16 5.44 13.20
CA HIS A 172 9.03 6.54 13.59
C HIS A 172 8.57 7.16 14.93
N PRO A 173 9.50 7.79 15.68
CA PRO A 173 9.15 8.66 16.81
C PRO A 173 8.61 10.00 16.32
N TYR A 174 7.79 10.65 17.15
CA TYR A 174 7.28 12.01 16.98
C TYR A 174 8.18 12.97 17.75
N PRO A 175 9.03 13.76 17.07
CA PRO A 175 9.93 14.68 17.76
C PRO A 175 9.17 15.87 18.37
N ILE A 176 9.61 16.32 19.55
CA ILE A 176 9.11 17.53 20.20
C ILE A 176 9.75 18.75 19.58
N GLY A 177 8.96 19.79 19.29
CA GLY A 177 9.41 20.98 18.58
C GLY A 177 9.35 20.86 17.07
N TYR A 178 8.92 19.70 16.54
CA TYR A 178 8.69 19.51 15.11
C TYR A 178 7.77 20.63 14.59
N ARG A 179 8.16 21.29 13.49
CA ARG A 179 7.40 22.37 12.87
C ARG A 179 7.35 22.20 11.37
N ALA A 180 6.13 22.17 10.81
CA ALA A 180 5.91 22.09 9.38
C ALA A 180 4.71 22.94 8.96
N THR A 181 4.68 23.38 7.71
CA THR A 181 3.56 24.11 7.12
C THR A 181 3.02 23.40 5.90
N LYS A 182 1.70 23.38 5.76
CA LYS A 182 1.02 22.79 4.62
C LYS A 182 -0.10 23.70 4.12
N SER A 183 -0.16 23.91 2.81
CA SER A 183 -1.33 24.53 2.18
C SER A 183 -2.38 23.45 1.90
N HIS A 184 -3.59 23.61 2.43
CA HIS A 184 -4.71 22.70 2.21
C HIS A 184 -6.05 23.43 2.36
N PHE A 185 -7.08 23.01 1.63
CA PHE A 185 -8.41 23.66 1.65
C PHE A 185 -8.41 25.19 1.40
N GLY A 186 -7.39 25.72 0.71
CA GLY A 186 -7.23 27.15 0.47
C GLY A 186 -6.66 27.94 1.67
N ASN A 187 -6.29 27.26 2.75
CA ASN A 187 -5.64 27.83 3.93
C ASN A 187 -4.22 27.31 4.05
N GLN A 188 -3.35 28.10 4.69
CA GLN A 188 -2.06 27.62 5.16
C GLN A 188 -2.22 27.16 6.59
N TYR A 189 -1.72 25.96 6.91
CA TYR A 189 -1.74 25.43 8.27
C TYR A 189 -0.31 25.28 8.75
N THR A 190 0.02 25.92 9.86
CA THR A 190 1.23 25.61 10.63
C THR A 190 0.93 24.48 11.59
N MET A 191 1.75 23.44 11.56
CA MET A 191 1.66 22.24 12.39
C MET A 191 2.86 22.19 13.32
N THR A 192 2.61 21.89 14.59
CA THR A 192 3.65 21.71 15.59
C THR A 192 3.40 20.48 16.45
N ILE A 193 4.48 19.87 16.94
CA ILE A 193 4.43 18.83 17.96
C ILE A 193 5.08 19.37 19.23
N SER A 194 4.39 19.25 20.34
CA SER A 194 4.86 19.66 21.66
C SER A 194 4.79 18.50 22.64
N GLU A 195 5.50 18.63 23.75
CA GLU A 195 5.47 17.67 24.84
C GLU A 195 4.09 17.67 25.51
N GLY A 196 3.56 16.49 25.80
CA GLY A 196 2.33 16.31 26.56
C GLY A 196 2.48 15.23 27.61
N GLU A 197 1.68 15.32 28.68
CA GLU A 197 1.73 14.45 29.85
C GLU A 197 1.53 12.96 29.50
N GLU A 198 0.67 12.68 28.52
CA GLU A 198 0.39 11.31 28.06
C GLU A 198 0.97 10.98 26.67
N GLY A 199 1.85 11.82 26.10
CA GLY A 199 2.36 11.65 24.75
C GLY A 199 2.39 12.94 23.94
N PRO A 200 2.69 12.87 22.64
CA PRO A 200 2.90 14.06 21.82
C PRO A 200 1.61 14.85 21.64
N PHE A 201 1.66 16.14 21.97
CA PHE A 201 0.58 17.07 21.72
C PHE A 201 0.75 17.71 20.34
N ASN A 202 -0.15 17.35 19.42
CA ASN A 202 -0.13 17.81 18.05
C ASN A 202 -1.05 19.02 17.91
N SER A 203 -0.53 20.12 17.40
CA SER A 203 -1.33 21.31 17.08
C SER A 203 -1.21 21.66 15.61
N SER A 204 -2.32 22.04 15.00
CA SER A 204 -2.31 22.94 13.85
C SER A 204 -2.87 24.28 14.31
N GLU A 205 -2.56 25.37 13.61
CA GLU A 205 -2.83 26.78 13.96
C GLU A 205 -4.10 27.13 14.78
N VAL A 206 -5.17 26.31 14.73
CA VAL A 206 -6.41 26.51 15.54
C VAL A 206 -6.93 25.20 16.17
N PHE A 207 -6.23 24.08 16.03
CA PHE A 207 -6.72 22.75 16.39
C PHE A 207 -5.68 21.92 17.11
N THR A 208 -6.09 21.13 18.08
CA THR A 208 -5.18 20.34 18.89
C THR A 208 -5.65 18.90 19.04
N GLY A 209 -4.73 18.00 19.38
CA GLY A 209 -5.06 16.64 19.75
C GLY A 209 -3.83 15.75 20.03
N LEU A 210 -4.09 14.59 20.64
CA LEU A 210 -3.06 13.62 21.02
C LEU A 210 -2.50 12.79 19.85
N THR A 211 -3.10 12.92 18.67
CA THR A 211 -2.63 12.23 17.47
C THR A 211 -2.50 13.22 16.32
N PRO A 212 -1.58 13.01 15.37
CA PRO A 212 -1.43 13.88 14.21
C PRO A 212 -2.73 14.01 13.39
N THR A 213 -3.61 13.00 13.44
CA THR A 213 -4.87 12.99 12.67
C THR A 213 -5.95 13.85 13.33
N ALA A 214 -5.98 13.95 14.66
CA ALA A 214 -7.02 14.68 15.40
C ALA A 214 -7.17 16.17 14.98
N PRO A 215 -6.10 16.99 14.92
CA PRO A 215 -6.23 18.40 14.50
C PRO A 215 -6.63 18.53 13.02
N TRP A 216 -6.28 17.56 12.18
CA TRP A 216 -6.70 17.56 10.78
C TRP A 216 -8.14 17.14 10.58
N THR A 217 -8.66 16.21 11.38
CA THR A 217 -10.08 15.84 11.37
C THR A 217 -10.95 17.04 11.72
N THR A 218 -10.60 17.79 12.76
CA THR A 218 -11.34 18.99 13.16
C THR A 218 -11.21 20.12 12.13
N ALA A 219 -10.04 20.29 11.52
CA ALA A 219 -9.86 21.21 10.39
C ALA A 219 -10.73 20.83 9.17
N CYS A 220 -10.83 19.54 8.84
CA CYS A 220 -11.68 19.06 7.75
C CYS A 220 -13.17 19.32 8.01
N LEU A 221 -13.63 19.06 9.24
CA LEU A 221 -15.02 19.28 9.65
C LEU A 221 -15.44 20.76 9.53
N LYS A 222 -14.53 21.69 9.84
CA LYS A 222 -14.77 23.14 9.67
C LYS A 222 -14.62 23.63 8.23
N SER A 223 -13.99 22.84 7.36
CA SER A 223 -13.78 23.21 5.95
C SER A 223 -15.00 22.93 5.08
N LYS A 224 -14.97 23.43 3.83
CA LYS A 224 -15.99 23.13 2.81
C LYS A 224 -15.95 21.68 2.30
N SER A 225 -14.95 20.89 2.69
CA SER A 225 -14.70 19.52 2.22
C SER A 225 -15.04 18.49 3.30
N GLN A 226 -16.26 18.56 3.82
CA GLN A 226 -16.77 17.58 4.79
C GLN A 226 -16.82 16.19 4.14
N GLY A 227 -16.05 15.23 4.66
CA GLY A 227 -16.02 13.84 4.20
C GLY A 227 -14.73 13.38 3.50
N THR A 228 -13.74 14.25 3.30
CA THR A 228 -12.42 13.81 2.81
C THR A 228 -11.69 13.02 3.90
N ARG A 229 -11.27 11.78 3.58
CA ARG A 229 -10.41 10.99 4.45
C ARG A 229 -9.06 11.70 4.59
N VAL A 230 -8.70 12.05 5.81
CA VAL A 230 -7.40 12.65 6.13
C VAL A 230 -6.50 11.68 6.86
N SER A 231 -5.21 11.74 6.53
CA SER A 231 -4.14 11.04 7.23
C SER A 231 -3.24 12.09 7.86
N GLY A 232 -3.28 12.19 9.20
CA GLY A 232 -2.42 13.11 9.95
C GLY A 232 -0.94 12.91 9.65
N PRO A 233 -0.39 11.69 9.78
CA PRO A 233 1.02 11.44 9.47
C PRO A 233 1.42 11.79 8.04
N LEU A 234 0.49 11.65 7.08
CA LEU A 234 0.72 12.09 5.71
C LEU A 234 0.86 13.61 5.65
N PHE A 235 -0.05 14.36 6.27
CA PHE A 235 -0.05 15.82 6.16
C PHE A 235 1.10 16.47 6.93
N TYR A 236 1.50 15.88 8.05
CA TYR A 236 2.70 16.26 8.78
C TYR A 236 3.99 15.95 8.01
N GLY A 237 3.96 15.10 6.97
CA GLY A 237 5.16 14.77 6.18
C GLY A 237 5.90 13.52 6.65
N PHE A 238 5.42 12.82 7.67
CA PHE A 238 5.99 11.56 8.16
C PHE A 238 5.74 10.36 7.24
N SER A 239 4.98 10.53 6.16
CA SER A 239 4.81 9.51 5.11
C SER A 239 5.84 9.64 3.99
N ASP A 240 6.83 10.52 4.14
CA ASP A 240 7.96 10.68 3.24
C ASP A 240 9.24 10.11 3.87
N LEU A 241 10.04 9.40 3.08
CA LEU A 241 11.31 8.81 3.52
C LEU A 241 12.33 9.88 3.92
N ILE A 242 12.28 11.08 3.30
CA ILE A 242 13.13 12.21 3.67
C ILE A 242 12.94 12.57 5.13
N THR A 243 11.70 12.78 5.54
CA THR A 243 11.40 13.12 6.93
C THR A 243 11.82 12.01 7.89
N VAL A 244 11.48 10.76 7.56
CA VAL A 244 11.82 9.62 8.43
C VAL A 244 13.32 9.47 8.59
N ARG A 245 14.09 9.57 7.50
CA ARG A 245 15.54 9.43 7.54
C ARG A 245 16.23 10.56 8.29
N LEU A 246 15.70 11.78 8.18
CA LEU A 246 16.21 12.90 8.94
C LEU A 246 15.91 12.77 10.44
N ILE A 247 14.75 12.19 10.80
CA ILE A 247 14.41 11.88 12.19
C ILE A 247 15.33 10.78 12.75
N GLU A 248 15.64 9.75 11.96
CA GLU A 248 16.63 8.72 12.30
C GLU A 248 18.03 9.29 12.57
N GLY A 249 18.37 10.42 11.93
CA GLY A 249 19.63 11.13 12.15
C GLY A 249 19.66 12.04 13.39
N LEU A 250 18.54 12.20 14.10
CA LEU A 250 18.49 13.07 15.28
C LEU A 250 19.22 12.45 16.48
N GLU A 251 19.78 13.31 17.33
CA GLU A 251 20.38 12.88 18.58
C GLU A 251 19.39 12.11 19.45
N ASN A 252 19.87 11.04 20.09
CA ASN A 252 19.11 10.17 20.98
C ASN A 252 17.99 9.36 20.30
N TYR A 253 17.99 9.23 18.97
CA TYR A 253 17.06 8.34 18.25
C TYR A 253 17.09 6.90 18.81
N ASP A 254 18.28 6.36 19.07
CA ASP A 254 18.45 5.02 19.63
C ASP A 254 17.86 4.86 21.04
N LYS A 255 17.79 5.96 21.81
CA LYS A 255 17.22 5.98 23.16
C LYS A 255 15.71 6.21 23.16
N ALA A 256 15.12 6.52 22.01
CA ALA A 256 13.69 6.73 21.86
C ALA A 256 12.93 5.42 21.97
N ASP A 257 13.51 4.33 21.48
CA ASP A 257 12.90 3.00 21.57
C ASP A 257 12.97 2.52 23.02
N ASP A 258 11.95 1.79 23.45
CA ASP A 258 12.10 1.04 24.69
C ASP A 258 13.11 -0.08 24.42
N PRO A 259 14.09 -0.34 25.31
CA PRO A 259 14.76 -1.63 25.29
C PRO A 259 13.68 -2.67 25.49
N LYS A 260 13.28 -3.34 24.40
CA LYS A 260 12.19 -4.31 24.42
C LYS A 260 12.45 -5.31 25.54
N ASP A 261 11.37 -5.66 26.22
CA ASP A 261 11.11 -6.98 26.78
C ASP A 261 11.51 -8.06 25.75
N SER A 262 12.79 -8.40 25.66
CA SER A 262 13.37 -9.33 24.69
C SER A 262 13.00 -10.80 24.97
N GLU A 263 12.06 -11.06 25.89
CA GLU A 263 11.76 -12.42 26.38
C GLU A 263 10.36 -12.96 26.05
N THR A 264 9.42 -12.19 25.52
CA THR A 264 8.01 -12.68 25.40
C THR A 264 7.53 -13.08 24.01
N SER A 265 8.40 -13.15 22.99
CA SER A 265 8.00 -13.67 21.67
C SER A 265 8.19 -15.19 21.47
N ASN A 266 8.65 -15.95 22.47
CA ASN A 266 8.89 -17.41 22.35
C ASN A 266 8.02 -18.33 23.23
N THR A 267 6.89 -17.86 23.74
CA THR A 267 6.01 -18.70 24.58
C THR A 267 4.53 -18.56 24.17
N ARG A 268 4.22 -18.88 22.91
CA ARG A 268 2.83 -19.12 22.47
C ARG A 268 2.60 -20.47 21.80
N THR A 269 3.49 -21.42 22.04
CA THR A 269 3.40 -22.78 21.49
C THR A 269 3.70 -23.85 22.55
N SER A 270 3.10 -23.78 23.75
CA SER A 270 3.15 -24.90 24.70
C SER A 270 2.10 -24.85 25.82
N SER A 271 0.85 -24.50 25.52
CA SER A 271 -0.23 -24.64 26.50
C SER A 271 -1.54 -25.04 25.82
N ARG A 272 -1.52 -26.18 25.14
CA ARG A 272 -2.73 -26.91 24.74
C ARG A 272 -2.53 -28.42 24.81
N LEU A 273 -1.93 -28.91 25.88
CA LEU A 273 -1.94 -30.33 26.25
C LEU A 273 -1.67 -30.45 27.75
N LYS A 274 -2.72 -30.30 28.56
CA LYS A 274 -2.91 -30.97 29.86
C LYS A 274 -4.19 -30.43 30.49
N GLU A 275 -5.26 -31.18 30.28
CA GLU A 275 -6.35 -31.37 31.25
C GLU A 275 -7.27 -32.48 30.71
N LYS A 276 -6.78 -33.72 30.87
CA LYS A 276 -7.57 -34.95 30.98
C LYS A 276 -6.89 -35.81 32.05
N SER A 277 -7.72 -36.36 32.95
CA SER A 277 -7.40 -37.04 34.23
C SER A 277 -7.04 -36.05 35.34
N SER A 278 -7.71 -36.03 36.51
CA SER A 278 -8.25 -37.13 37.32
C SER A 278 -9.46 -36.59 38.11
N ASP A 279 -10.62 -37.26 38.10
CA ASP A 279 -11.09 -38.19 39.14
C ASP A 279 -10.96 -37.67 40.58
N GLU A 280 -12.06 -37.12 41.12
CA GLU A 280 -12.76 -37.59 42.33
C GLU A 280 -14.15 -36.91 42.46
#